data_AF-A0A937JTG4-F1
#
_entry.id   AF-A0A937JTG4-F1
#
_cell.length_a   1.000
_cell.length_b   1.000
_cell.length_c   1.000
_cell.angle_alpha   90.00
_cell.angle_beta   90.00
_cell.angle_gamma   90.00
#
_symmetry.space_group_name_H-M   'P 1'
#
loop_
_entity.id
_entity.type
_entity.pdbx_description
1 polymer ?
#
loop_
_entity_poly.entity_id
_entity_poly.type
_entity_poly.pdbx_seq_one_letter_code
_entity_poly.pdbx_strand_id
1 'polypeptide(L)'
;RHRPDGTIAYAENPPKKYQDIYPIAFDADMDGLVAETVRVLRHWMEHGVRIFRVDNPHTKPVVFWERVIGEINASDPDVIFLAEAFTRPAMMATLAQVGFQQSYTYFTWRNGKQELTEYLTELSGEAAAYMRPNFFANTPDILHAFLQHGGCPAFEVRAVLAATLSPAWGVYSG
;
A
#
# COMPACT_ATOMS: atom_id res chain seq x y z
N ARG A 1 6.30 15.59 -16.22
CA ARG A 1 6.36 16.71 -17.18
C ARG A 1 7.45 17.67 -16.72
N HIS A 2 8.30 18.14 -17.62
CA HIS A 2 9.34 19.12 -17.28
C HIS A 2 8.72 20.50 -17.06
N ARG A 3 9.33 21.29 -16.18
CA ARG A 3 9.04 22.72 -16.02
C ARG A 3 9.48 23.49 -17.27
N PRO A 4 9.03 24.75 -17.46
CA PRO A 4 9.43 25.56 -18.61
C PRO A 4 10.94 25.76 -18.76
N ASP A 5 11.69 25.71 -17.66
CA ASP A 5 13.15 25.78 -17.60
C ASP A 5 13.86 24.43 -17.87
N GLY A 6 13.10 23.38 -18.17
CA GLY A 6 13.59 22.03 -18.42
C GLY A 6 13.83 21.18 -17.16
N THR A 7 13.73 21.74 -15.95
CA THR A 7 13.90 20.99 -14.70
C THR A 7 12.70 20.09 -14.41
N ILE A 8 12.90 19.04 -13.59
CA ILE A 8 11.81 18.21 -13.07
C ILE A 8 11.62 18.54 -11.59
N ALA A 9 10.39 18.85 -11.19
CA ALA A 9 10.06 19.06 -9.79
C ALA A 9 10.19 17.74 -9.02
N TYR A 10 10.69 17.80 -7.79
CA TYR A 10 10.75 16.66 -6.90
C TYR A 10 9.36 16.17 -6.49
N ALA A 11 9.25 14.93 -6.00
CA ALA A 11 7.97 14.37 -5.58
C ALA A 11 7.50 14.95 -4.23
N GLU A 12 6.20 15.09 -4.06
CA GLU A 12 5.59 15.52 -2.80
C GLU A 12 4.40 14.60 -2.45
N ASN A 13 4.19 14.38 -1.16
CA ASN A 13 2.94 13.85 -0.61
C ASN A 13 2.55 14.74 0.57
N PRO A 14 1.88 15.89 0.31
CA PRO A 14 1.75 16.96 1.29
C PRO A 14 1.25 16.47 2.67
N PRO A 15 1.91 16.88 3.77
CA PRO A 15 2.96 17.92 3.85
C PRO A 15 4.39 17.42 3.58
N LYS A 16 4.61 16.14 3.28
CA LYS A 16 5.95 15.57 3.03
C LYS A 16 6.50 15.99 1.66
N LYS A 17 7.81 16.24 1.62
CA LYS A 17 8.60 16.57 0.42
C LYS A 17 9.73 15.57 0.27
N TYR A 18 9.99 15.15 -0.96
CA TYR A 18 11.00 14.14 -1.29
C TYR A 18 11.97 14.69 -2.34
N GLN A 19 12.86 15.59 -1.92
CA GLN A 19 13.80 16.31 -2.81
C GLN A 19 14.78 15.41 -3.56
N ASP A 20 14.93 14.17 -3.11
CA ASP A 20 15.82 13.14 -3.61
C ASP A 20 15.20 12.27 -4.72
N ILE A 21 13.91 12.42 -5.03
CA ILE A 21 13.22 11.61 -6.04
C ILE A 21 12.35 12.45 -6.99
N TYR A 22 12.18 11.96 -8.21
CA TYR A 22 11.28 12.54 -9.22
C TYR A 22 10.03 11.66 -9.43
N PRO A 23 8.84 12.25 -9.57
CA PRO A 23 7.63 11.51 -9.91
C PRO A 23 7.62 11.13 -11.40
N ILE A 24 7.07 9.96 -11.71
CA ILE A 24 6.87 9.51 -13.10
C ILE A 24 5.63 10.17 -13.69
N ALA A 25 5.72 10.61 -14.95
CA ALA A 25 4.60 11.12 -15.72
C ALA A 25 4.12 10.06 -16.72
N PHE A 26 2.87 9.64 -16.59
CA PHE A 26 2.34 8.48 -17.32
C PHE A 26 1.69 8.81 -18.66
N ASP A 27 1.34 10.08 -18.89
CA ASP A 27 0.51 10.48 -20.04
C ASP A 27 1.27 10.51 -21.37
N ALA A 28 2.60 10.51 -21.34
CA ALA A 28 3.42 10.58 -22.55
C ALA A 28 3.65 9.21 -23.20
N ASP A 29 3.83 8.17 -22.39
CA ASP A 29 4.13 6.81 -22.86
C ASP A 29 3.68 5.76 -21.83
N MET A 30 2.35 5.62 -21.68
CA MET A 30 1.77 4.64 -20.75
C MET A 30 2.18 3.21 -21.11
N ASP A 31 2.20 2.87 -22.41
CA ASP A 31 2.47 1.52 -22.87
C ASP A 31 3.92 1.12 -22.63
N GLY A 32 4.88 2.01 -22.90
CA GLY A 32 6.28 1.79 -22.56
C GLY A 32 6.50 1.63 -21.06
N LEU A 33 5.83 2.43 -20.24
CA LEU A 33 5.91 2.32 -18.78
C LEU A 33 5.34 1.00 -18.25
N VAL A 34 4.21 0.53 -18.79
CA VAL A 34 3.63 -0.77 -18.42
C VAL A 34 4.60 -1.90 -18.81
N ALA A 35 5.09 -1.89 -20.05
CA ALA A 35 6.01 -2.91 -20.56
C ALA A 35 7.29 -3.00 -19.72
N GLU A 36 7.91 -1.86 -19.41
CA GLU A 36 9.14 -1.83 -18.60
C GLU A 36 8.88 -2.25 -17.15
N THR A 37 7.75 -1.83 -16.56
CA THR A 37 7.39 -2.22 -15.18
C THR A 37 7.21 -3.73 -15.08
N VAL A 38 6.47 -4.33 -16.01
CA VAL A 38 6.27 -5.78 -16.05
C VAL A 38 7.61 -6.51 -16.26
N ARG A 39 8.50 -6.00 -17.12
CA ARG A 39 9.85 -6.57 -17.32
C ARG A 39 10.65 -6.58 -16.02
N VAL A 40 10.65 -5.48 -15.27
CA VAL A 40 11.36 -5.37 -13.97
C VAL A 40 10.75 -6.31 -12.93
N LEU A 41 9.43 -6.43 -12.86
CA LEU A 41 8.76 -7.38 -11.96
C LEU A 41 9.12 -8.82 -12.31
N ARG A 42 9.05 -9.20 -13.58
CA ARG A 42 9.41 -10.53 -14.07
C ARG A 42 10.86 -10.89 -13.78
N HIS A 43 11.78 -9.94 -13.89
CA HIS A 43 13.16 -10.17 -13.48
C HIS A 43 13.27 -10.63 -12.01
N TRP A 44 12.61 -9.95 -11.07
CA TRP A 44 12.63 -10.39 -9.67
C TRP A 44 11.87 -11.71 -9.44
N MET A 45 10.81 -11.95 -10.22
CA MET A 45 10.07 -13.22 -10.19
C MET A 45 10.92 -14.41 -10.63
N GLU A 46 11.80 -14.25 -11.62
CA GLU A 46 12.78 -15.26 -12.05
C GLU A 46 13.76 -15.61 -10.92
N HIS A 47 13.97 -14.68 -9.98
CA HIS A 47 14.76 -14.88 -8.77
C HIS A 47 13.93 -15.33 -7.56
N GLY A 48 12.68 -15.75 -7.76
CA GLY A 48 11.81 -16.32 -6.73
C GLY A 48 11.02 -15.30 -5.90
N VAL A 49 11.07 -14.00 -6.24
CA VAL A 49 10.25 -12.99 -5.56
C VAL A 49 8.81 -13.06 -6.07
N ARG A 50 7.88 -13.48 -5.20
CA ARG A 50 6.45 -13.63 -5.56
C ARG A 50 5.53 -12.62 -4.86
N ILE A 51 6.07 -11.75 -4.01
CA ILE A 51 5.29 -10.75 -3.28
C ILE A 51 5.94 -9.39 -3.45
N PHE A 52 5.17 -8.41 -3.91
CA PHE A 52 5.60 -7.03 -4.11
C PHE A 52 4.80 -6.08 -3.22
N ARG A 53 5.45 -5.44 -2.25
CA ARG A 53 4.91 -4.29 -1.52
C ARG A 53 5.08 -3.06 -2.40
N VAL A 54 3.98 -2.57 -2.96
CA VAL A 54 3.97 -1.46 -3.92
C VAL A 54 3.84 -0.14 -3.17
N ASP A 55 4.83 0.74 -3.37
CA ASP A 55 4.94 2.02 -2.68
C ASP A 55 4.00 3.09 -3.26
N ASN A 56 3.19 3.70 -2.38
CA ASN A 56 2.27 4.78 -2.70
C ASN A 56 1.55 4.60 -4.06
N PRO A 57 0.84 3.49 -4.33
CA PRO A 57 0.24 3.23 -5.64
C PRO A 57 -0.81 4.27 -6.02
N HIS A 58 -1.43 4.91 -5.02
CA HIS A 58 -2.42 5.98 -5.18
C HIS A 58 -1.87 7.29 -5.79
N THR A 59 -0.55 7.46 -5.91
CA THR A 59 0.06 8.60 -6.62
C THR A 59 0.32 8.30 -8.10
N LYS A 60 -0.06 7.11 -8.56
CA LYS A 60 0.05 6.65 -9.94
C LYS A 60 -1.36 6.36 -10.47
N PRO A 61 -1.60 6.41 -11.80
CA PRO A 61 -2.93 6.16 -12.35
C PRO A 61 -3.46 4.78 -11.95
N VAL A 62 -4.74 4.68 -11.58
CA VAL A 62 -5.37 3.40 -11.22
C VAL A 62 -5.30 2.40 -12.38
N VAL A 63 -5.59 2.86 -13.59
CA VAL A 63 -5.55 2.04 -14.82
C VAL A 63 -4.17 1.47 -15.12
N PHE A 64 -3.10 2.14 -14.68
CA PHE A 64 -1.75 1.61 -14.83
C PHE A 64 -1.58 0.34 -13.99
N TRP A 65 -2.05 0.34 -12.74
CA TRP A 65 -1.98 -0.84 -11.88
C TRP A 65 -2.88 -1.97 -12.35
N GLU A 66 -4.10 -1.66 -12.80
CA GLU A 66 -5.01 -2.64 -13.39
C GLU A 66 -4.34 -3.41 -14.53
N ARG A 67 -3.64 -2.68 -15.43
CA ARG A 67 -2.89 -3.28 -16.55
C ARG A 67 -1.68 -4.09 -16.08
N VAL A 68 -0.84 -3.54 -15.21
CA VAL A 68 0.38 -4.23 -14.72
C VAL A 68 0.02 -5.51 -13.97
N ILE A 69 -0.94 -5.45 -13.05
CA ILE A 69 -1.38 -6.60 -12.26
C ILE A 69 -2.05 -7.62 -13.16
N GLY A 70 -2.92 -7.18 -14.08
CA GLY A 70 -3.57 -8.05 -15.05
C GLY A 70 -2.56 -8.82 -15.91
N GLU A 71 -1.51 -8.16 -16.40
CA GLU A 71 -0.48 -8.81 -17.22
C GLU A 71 0.37 -9.81 -16.41
N ILE A 72 0.79 -9.44 -15.19
CA ILE A 72 1.58 -10.34 -14.33
C ILE A 72 0.74 -11.55 -13.93
N ASN A 73 -0.48 -11.35 -13.43
CA ASN A 73 -1.27 -12.47 -12.93
C ASN A 73 -1.88 -13.35 -14.02
N ALA A 74 -1.92 -12.89 -15.28
CA ALA A 74 -2.28 -13.73 -16.42
C ALA A 74 -1.24 -14.85 -16.67
N SER A 75 0.05 -14.59 -16.46
CA SER A 75 1.11 -15.61 -16.54
C SER A 75 1.41 -16.26 -15.19
N ASP A 76 1.33 -15.49 -14.11
CA ASP A 76 1.82 -15.83 -12.77
C ASP A 76 0.78 -15.46 -11.70
N PRO A 77 -0.33 -16.23 -11.59
CA PRO A 77 -1.44 -15.89 -10.70
C PRO A 77 -1.13 -16.03 -9.21
N ASP A 78 -0.01 -16.65 -8.84
CA ASP A 78 0.47 -16.76 -7.47
C ASP A 78 1.18 -15.48 -6.97
N VAL A 79 1.51 -14.53 -7.85
CA VAL A 79 2.14 -13.26 -7.45
C VAL A 79 1.15 -12.37 -6.71
N ILE A 80 1.58 -11.87 -5.54
CA ILE A 80 0.79 -11.02 -4.65
C ILE A 80 1.30 -9.59 -4.67
N PHE A 81 0.40 -8.63 -4.85
CA PHE A 81 0.65 -7.20 -4.71
C PHE A 81 0.01 -6.66 -3.44
N LEU A 82 0.80 -6.00 -2.60
CA LEU A 82 0.35 -5.28 -1.41
C LEU A 82 0.36 -3.78 -1.68
N ALA A 83 -0.80 -3.14 -1.67
CA ALA A 83 -0.95 -1.69 -1.85
C ALA A 83 -0.65 -0.92 -0.57
N GLU A 84 0.43 -0.12 -0.55
CA GLU A 84 0.66 0.84 0.52
C GLU A 84 -0.02 2.19 0.23
N ALA A 85 -1.34 2.23 0.45
CA ALA A 85 -2.16 3.40 0.14
C ALA A 85 -2.84 3.98 1.38
N PHE A 86 -2.16 4.90 2.08
CA PHE A 86 -2.77 5.72 3.13
C PHE A 86 -3.42 6.97 2.53
N THR A 87 -4.59 6.78 1.91
CA THR A 87 -5.32 7.83 1.20
C THR A 87 -6.80 7.79 1.57
N ARG A 88 -7.69 8.47 0.83
CA ARG A 88 -9.14 8.45 1.08
C ARG A 88 -9.77 7.06 0.79
N PRO A 89 -10.88 6.69 1.46
CA PRO A 89 -11.46 5.35 1.36
C PRO A 89 -11.78 4.91 -0.08
N ALA A 90 -12.34 5.82 -0.89
CA ALA A 90 -12.70 5.51 -2.27
C ALA A 90 -11.49 5.00 -3.09
N MET A 91 -10.34 5.67 -2.99
CA MET A 91 -9.14 5.26 -3.72
C MET A 91 -8.57 3.94 -3.19
N MET A 92 -8.59 3.73 -1.87
CA MET A 92 -8.16 2.45 -1.28
C MET A 92 -9.02 1.28 -1.77
N ALA A 93 -10.35 1.45 -1.77
CA ALA A 93 -11.28 0.44 -2.27
C ALA A 93 -11.07 0.18 -3.77
N THR A 94 -10.93 1.23 -4.58
CA THR A 94 -10.70 1.08 -6.02
C THR A 94 -9.41 0.32 -6.31
N LEU A 95 -8.30 0.60 -5.62
CA LEU A 95 -7.04 -0.13 -5.82
C LEU A 95 -7.20 -1.63 -5.54
N ALA A 96 -7.88 -2.00 -4.45
CA ALA A 96 -8.17 -3.40 -4.15
C ALA A 96 -9.04 -4.05 -5.25
N GLN A 97 -10.08 -3.35 -5.70
CA GLN A 97 -11.01 -3.84 -6.74
C GLN A 97 -10.35 -4.06 -8.11
N VAL A 98 -9.36 -3.26 -8.48
CA VAL A 98 -8.66 -3.41 -9.78
C VAL A 98 -7.54 -4.47 -9.76
N GLY A 99 -7.30 -5.13 -8.63
CA GLY A 99 -6.47 -6.35 -8.60
C GLY A 99 -5.47 -6.46 -7.45
N PHE A 100 -5.28 -5.43 -6.62
CA PHE A 100 -4.35 -5.57 -5.49
C PHE A 100 -4.84 -6.63 -4.49
N GLN A 101 -4.02 -7.67 -4.27
CA GLN A 101 -4.38 -8.80 -3.43
C GLN A 101 -4.48 -8.43 -1.95
N GLN A 102 -3.65 -7.51 -1.48
CA GLN A 102 -3.65 -6.99 -0.11
C GLN A 102 -3.61 -5.46 -0.07
N SER A 103 -4.08 -4.88 1.03
CA SER A 103 -4.07 -3.44 1.26
C SER A 103 -3.58 -3.10 2.67
N TYR A 104 -2.72 -2.09 2.76
CA TYR A 104 -2.54 -1.38 4.03
C TYR A 104 -3.86 -0.72 4.46
N THR A 105 -3.98 -0.40 5.75
CA THR A 105 -5.25 0.00 6.37
C THR A 105 -5.07 1.17 7.33
N TYR A 106 -6.17 1.68 7.86
CA TYR A 106 -6.13 2.71 8.90
C TYR A 106 -5.85 2.17 10.31
N PHE A 107 -5.44 0.90 10.45
CA PHE A 107 -5.30 0.20 11.73
C PHE A 107 -4.50 0.99 12.76
N THR A 108 -3.37 1.61 12.38
CA THR A 108 -2.50 2.39 13.27
C THR A 108 -3.19 3.61 13.90
N TRP A 109 -4.22 4.15 13.24
CA TRP A 109 -5.05 5.28 13.72
C TRP A 109 -6.41 4.82 14.26
N ARG A 110 -6.57 3.55 14.61
CA ARG A 110 -7.75 3.01 15.32
C ARG A 110 -7.26 2.37 16.62
N ASN A 111 -7.39 3.09 17.72
CA ASN A 111 -6.85 2.69 19.02
C ASN A 111 -7.93 2.63 20.12
N GLY A 112 -9.00 3.42 19.98
CA GLY A 112 -10.16 3.34 20.85
C GLY A 112 -11.02 2.11 20.54
N LYS A 113 -11.76 1.63 21.55
CA LYS A 113 -12.68 0.49 21.40
C LYS A 113 -13.68 0.72 20.26
N GLN A 114 -14.33 1.89 20.23
CA GLN A 114 -15.32 2.21 19.21
C GLN A 114 -14.70 2.28 17.81
N GLU A 115 -13.57 2.97 17.67
CA GLU A 115 -12.80 3.07 16.43
C GLU A 115 -12.43 1.69 15.86
N LEU A 116 -11.95 0.79 16.71
CA LEU A 116 -11.60 -0.58 16.34
C LEU A 116 -12.85 -1.37 15.92
N THR A 117 -13.92 -1.32 16.70
CA THR A 117 -15.17 -2.04 16.39
C THR A 117 -15.76 -1.58 15.06
N GLU A 118 -15.89 -0.26 14.85
CA GLU A 118 -16.44 0.31 13.62
C GLU A 118 -15.60 -0.08 12.40
N TYR A 119 -14.27 0.08 12.50
CA TYR A 119 -13.39 -0.19 11.37
C TYR A 119 -13.30 -1.68 11.04
N LEU A 120 -13.29 -2.56 12.04
CA LEU A 120 -13.31 -4.01 11.78
C LEU A 120 -14.67 -4.47 11.27
N THR A 121 -15.77 -3.83 11.68
CA THR A 121 -17.10 -4.10 11.10
C THR A 121 -17.13 -3.75 9.62
N GLU A 122 -16.50 -2.64 9.22
CA GLU A 122 -16.34 -2.28 7.80
C GLU A 122 -15.49 -3.32 7.06
N LEU A 123 -14.29 -3.63 7.56
CA LEU A 123 -13.34 -4.52 6.88
C LEU A 123 -13.81 -5.98 6.78
N SER A 124 -14.55 -6.46 7.78
CA SER A 124 -15.12 -7.83 7.78
C SER A 124 -16.51 -7.92 7.14
N GLY A 125 -17.12 -6.78 6.80
CA GLY A 125 -18.39 -6.70 6.09
C GLY A 125 -18.21 -6.82 4.57
N GLU A 126 -18.92 -5.96 3.83
CA GLU A 126 -18.91 -5.99 2.36
C GLU A 126 -17.51 -5.75 1.75
N ALA A 127 -16.63 -5.02 2.45
CA ALA A 127 -15.27 -4.75 1.98
C ALA A 127 -14.44 -6.02 1.82
N ALA A 128 -14.72 -7.07 2.61
CA ALA A 128 -14.00 -8.34 2.56
C ALA A 128 -14.13 -9.05 1.20
N ALA A 129 -15.16 -8.73 0.40
CA ALA A 129 -15.35 -9.28 -0.93
C ALA A 129 -14.26 -8.85 -1.93
N TYR A 130 -13.59 -7.72 -1.68
CA TYR A 130 -12.58 -7.17 -2.60
C TYR A 130 -11.26 -6.75 -1.92
N MET A 131 -11.25 -6.48 -0.61
CA MET A 131 -10.06 -6.00 0.11
C MET A 131 -9.60 -7.01 1.16
N ARG A 132 -8.30 -7.36 1.13
CA ARG A 132 -7.67 -8.15 2.19
C ARG A 132 -6.74 -7.26 3.02
N PRO A 133 -7.07 -6.97 4.29
CA PRO A 133 -6.28 -6.05 5.09
C PRO A 133 -4.95 -6.67 5.52
N ASN A 134 -3.87 -5.90 5.46
CA ASN A 134 -2.59 -6.22 6.09
C ASN A 134 -2.36 -5.27 7.28
N PHE A 135 -2.44 -5.80 8.49
CA PHE A 135 -2.32 -5.02 9.73
C PHE A 135 -0.87 -4.91 10.17
N PHE A 136 -0.15 -3.94 9.60
CA PHE A 136 1.11 -3.50 10.19
C PHE A 136 0.86 -2.69 11.47
N ALA A 137 1.41 -3.15 12.60
CA ALA A 137 1.29 -2.45 13.88
C ALA A 137 2.14 -1.16 13.93
N ASN A 138 3.26 -1.15 13.20
CA ASN A 138 4.14 -0.04 12.97
C ASN A 138 4.75 -0.14 11.56
N THR A 139 5.24 0.97 11.03
CA THR A 139 6.04 1.01 9.79
C THR A 139 7.23 1.94 10.01
N PRO A 140 8.24 1.97 9.11
CA PRO A 140 9.32 2.97 9.19
C PRO A 140 8.81 4.42 9.30
N ASP A 141 7.65 4.72 8.71
CA ASP A 141 7.02 6.05 8.71
C ASP A 141 6.01 6.27 9.85
N ILE A 142 5.56 5.21 10.53
CA ILE A 142 4.43 5.26 11.45
C ILE A 142 4.82 4.65 12.81
N LEU A 143 5.14 5.55 13.75
CA LEU A 143 5.18 5.29 15.19
C LEU A 143 4.07 6.09 15.87
N HIS A 144 2.88 5.49 16.02
CA HIS A 144 1.71 6.18 16.54
C HIS A 144 1.90 6.64 18.00
N ALA A 145 1.31 7.78 18.39
CA ALA A 145 1.41 8.34 19.73
C ALA A 145 0.98 7.36 20.85
N PHE A 146 0.05 6.45 20.54
CA PHE A 146 -0.35 5.36 21.44
C PHE A 146 0.85 4.50 21.88
N LEU A 147 1.73 4.15 20.94
CA LEU A 147 2.96 3.39 21.22
C LEU A 147 3.99 4.24 21.96
N GLN A 148 4.13 5.52 21.57
CA GLN A 148 5.09 6.45 22.19
C GLN A 148 4.80 6.68 23.67
N HIS A 149 3.52 6.87 24.05
CA HIS A 149 3.14 7.17 25.43
C HIS A 149 2.85 5.94 26.27
N GLY A 150 2.46 4.82 25.65
CA GLY A 150 2.05 3.62 26.36
C GLY A 150 3.17 2.63 26.67
N GLY A 151 4.38 2.83 26.13
CA GLY A 151 5.53 1.96 26.38
C GLY A 151 5.30 0.50 25.98
N CYS A 152 6.03 -0.44 26.60
CA CYS A 152 5.94 -1.87 26.30
C CYS A 152 4.48 -2.41 26.31
N PRO A 153 3.62 -2.08 27.30
CA PRO A 153 2.22 -2.53 27.30
C PRO A 153 1.43 -2.13 26.05
N ALA A 154 1.71 -0.96 25.46
CA ALA A 154 1.05 -0.56 24.23
C ALA A 154 1.51 -1.40 23.03
N PHE A 155 2.79 -1.77 22.95
CA PHE A 155 3.28 -2.70 21.92
C PHE A 155 2.62 -4.07 22.04
N GLU A 156 2.51 -4.61 23.26
CA GLU A 156 1.80 -5.87 23.53
C GLU A 156 0.35 -5.81 23.05
N VAL A 157 -0.38 -4.76 23.43
CA VAL A 157 -1.78 -4.55 23.02
C VAL A 157 -1.90 -4.49 21.49
N ARG A 158 -1.03 -3.71 20.82
CA ARG A 158 -1.11 -3.55 19.35
C ARG A 158 -0.73 -4.83 18.61
N ALA A 159 0.21 -5.61 19.11
CA ALA A 159 0.56 -6.91 18.54
C ALA A 159 -0.61 -7.90 18.63
N VAL A 160 -1.25 -8.02 19.81
CA VAL A 160 -2.42 -8.90 19.99
C VAL A 160 -3.55 -8.48 19.05
N LEU A 161 -3.89 -7.19 19.00
CA LEU A 161 -4.96 -6.69 18.14
C LEU A 161 -4.66 -6.95 16.66
N ALA A 162 -3.43 -6.68 16.20
CA ALA A 162 -3.06 -6.88 14.80
C ALA A 162 -3.16 -8.36 14.40
N ALA A 163 -2.60 -9.25 15.24
CA ALA A 163 -2.50 -10.68 14.97
C ALA A 163 -3.84 -11.44 15.06
N THR A 164 -4.81 -10.92 15.83
CA THR A 164 -6.09 -11.61 16.06
C THR A 164 -7.27 -11.01 15.28
N LEU A 165 -7.16 -9.75 14.82
CA LEU A 165 -8.22 -9.09 14.07
C LEU A 165 -8.04 -9.18 12.54
N SER A 166 -6.85 -9.53 12.05
CA SER A 166 -6.59 -9.73 10.62
C SER A 166 -5.80 -11.03 10.38
N PRO A 167 -6.13 -11.81 9.34
CA PRO A 167 -5.36 -13.00 8.98
C PRO A 167 -3.97 -12.67 8.42
N ALA A 168 -3.75 -11.43 7.97
CA ALA A 168 -2.44 -10.93 7.55
C ALA A 168 -2.06 -9.72 8.41
N TRP A 169 -0.91 -9.80 9.07
CA TRP A 169 -0.39 -8.76 9.95
C TRP A 169 1.13 -8.69 9.85
N GLY A 170 1.71 -7.59 10.32
CA GLY A 170 3.14 -7.34 10.22
C GLY A 170 3.66 -6.40 11.30
N VAL A 171 4.97 -6.43 11.47
CA VAL A 171 5.73 -5.51 12.33
C VAL A 171 6.97 -5.06 11.58
N TYR A 172 7.39 -3.83 11.81
CA TYR A 172 8.70 -3.35 11.41
C TYR A 172 9.69 -3.58 12.56
N SER A 173 10.90 -4.05 12.23
CA SER A 173 11.95 -4.39 13.19
C SER A 173 12.33 -3.20 14.08
N GLY A 174 12.32 -3.43 15.40
CA GLY A 174 12.67 -2.46 16.44
C GLY A 174 12.52 -3.04 17.83
#